data_AF-A0A7X7J7Q4-F1
#
_entry.id   AF-A0A7X7J7Q4-F1
#
_cell.length_a   1.000
_cell.length_b   1.000
_cell.length_c   1.000
_cell.angle_alpha   90.00
_cell.angle_beta   90.00
_cell.angle_gamma   90.00
#
_symmetry.space_group_name_H-M   'P 1'
#
loop_
_entity.id
_entity.type
_entity.pdbx_description
1 polymer ?
#
loop_
_entity_poly.entity_id
_entity_poly.type
_entity_poly.pdbx_seq_one_letter_code
_entity_poly.pdbx_strand_id
1 'polypeptide(L)'
;MTKTKTRAVALNGIGNEVASKVINEITEYSQEFVANATDAPTIPPTLGALLGSVVLTGIRISTSATDYAKMTLTGHQHTTNAHADTLNQVTHGITISSGFGAVDFLGGTAGDNAAVESSTLNIQTGHTDVQAGATGDHLIGQNHTANATATTVWIGVPTAGIGDTWEETETGSTTESNTGHVRTTYTGAKSLTLAAP
;
A
#
# COMPACT_ATOMS: atom_id res chain seq x y z
N MET A 1 5.41 -4.25 -14.89
CA MET A 1 5.98 -3.23 -15.78
C MET A 1 7.46 -3.08 -15.46
N THR A 2 8.35 -3.29 -16.42
CA THR A 2 9.79 -3.13 -16.23
C THR A 2 10.09 -1.62 -16.16
N LYS A 3 10.36 -1.08 -14.97
CA LYS A 3 10.76 0.34 -14.84
C LYS A 3 12.05 0.56 -15.65
N THR A 4 12.04 1.56 -16.52
CA THR A 4 13.15 1.87 -17.44
C THR A 4 14.41 2.20 -16.65
N LYS A 5 15.50 1.45 -16.91
CA LYS A 5 16.81 1.71 -16.32
C LYS A 5 17.37 3.01 -16.90
N THR A 6 17.51 4.04 -16.07
CA THR A 6 18.18 5.29 -16.47
C THR A 6 19.68 5.12 -16.31
N ARG A 7 20.43 5.35 -17.40
CA ARG A 7 21.89 5.22 -17.45
C ARG A 7 22.49 6.61 -17.64
N ALA A 8 23.33 7.05 -16.72
CA ALA A 8 24.20 8.20 -16.95
C ALA A 8 25.51 7.73 -17.57
N VAL A 9 26.02 8.53 -18.51
CA VAL A 9 27.24 8.25 -19.27
C VAL A 9 28.15 9.47 -19.25
N ALA A 10 29.42 9.28 -18.92
CA ALA A 10 30.47 10.25 -19.16
C ALA A 10 31.14 9.92 -20.50
N LEU A 11 31.25 10.91 -21.38
CA LEU A 11 31.88 10.78 -22.69
C LEU A 11 33.27 11.45 -22.67
N ASN A 12 34.23 10.91 -23.42
CA ASN A 12 35.50 11.59 -23.66
C ASN A 12 35.34 12.71 -24.71
N GLY A 13 36.43 13.44 -24.97
CA GLY A 13 36.46 14.54 -25.94
C GLY A 13 36.19 14.17 -27.41
N ILE A 14 36.00 12.88 -27.72
CA ILE A 14 35.60 12.40 -29.05
C ILE A 14 34.23 11.69 -29.03
N GLY A 15 33.48 11.78 -27.92
CA GLY A 15 32.13 11.24 -27.80
C GLY A 15 32.06 9.76 -27.42
N ASN A 16 33.17 9.11 -27.10
CA ASN A 16 33.15 7.72 -26.63
C ASN A 16 32.85 7.65 -25.14
N GLU A 17 32.03 6.69 -24.75
CA GLU A 17 31.75 6.39 -23.35
C GLU A 17 33.03 5.97 -22.61
N VAL A 18 33.34 6.65 -21.50
CA VAL A 18 34.48 6.33 -20.62
C VAL A 18 34.06 5.88 -19.23
N ALA A 19 32.83 6.18 -18.83
CA ALA A 19 32.21 5.63 -17.63
C ALA A 19 30.68 5.63 -17.78
N SER A 20 30.02 4.64 -17.19
CA SER A 20 28.57 4.65 -17.03
C SER A 20 28.16 4.23 -15.62
N LYS A 21 27.01 4.76 -15.18
CA LYS A 21 26.34 4.36 -13.95
C LYS A 21 24.86 4.12 -14.23
N VAL A 22 24.35 2.98 -13.76
CA VAL A 22 22.90 2.71 -13.73
C VAL A 22 22.35 3.36 -12.47
N ILE A 23 21.40 4.28 -12.65
CA ILE A 23 20.91 5.15 -11.58
C ILE A 23 19.59 4.64 -10.99
N ASN A 24 18.81 3.85 -11.74
CA ASN A 24 17.47 3.41 -11.35
C ASN A 24 17.36 1.89 -11.13
N GLU A 25 18.44 1.24 -10.68
CA GLU A 25 18.36 -0.17 -10.33
C GLU A 25 17.80 -0.34 -8.93
N ILE A 26 16.54 -0.76 -8.88
CA ILE A 26 15.79 -0.99 -7.64
C ILE A 26 15.78 -2.46 -7.27
N THR A 27 15.83 -2.74 -5.98
CA THR A 27 15.44 -4.02 -5.39
C THR A 27 14.12 -3.80 -4.65
N GLU A 28 13.10 -4.56 -5.02
CA GLU A 28 11.78 -4.55 -4.38
C GLU A 28 11.83 -5.42 -3.11
N TYR A 29 11.20 -4.93 -2.05
CA TYR A 29 11.10 -5.60 -0.76
C TYR A 29 9.64 -5.83 -0.41
N SER A 30 9.35 -7.00 0.16
CA SER A 30 8.05 -7.35 0.70
C SER A 30 8.26 -8.08 2.03
N GLN A 31 7.62 -7.60 3.08
CA GLN A 31 7.68 -8.22 4.40
C GLN A 31 6.28 -8.40 4.97
N GLU A 32 5.98 -9.60 5.43
CA GLU A 32 4.72 -9.95 6.06
C GLU A 32 4.85 -10.02 7.58
N PHE A 33 3.84 -9.49 8.27
CA PHE A 33 3.67 -9.52 9.71
C PHE A 33 2.28 -10.05 10.02
N VAL A 34 2.16 -10.90 11.03
CA VAL A 34 0.88 -11.50 11.43
C VAL A 34 0.61 -11.13 12.89
N ALA A 35 -0.60 -10.65 13.16
CA ALA A 35 -1.05 -10.40 14.52
C ALA A 35 -1.20 -11.71 15.29
N ASN A 36 -1.29 -11.60 16.61
CA ASN A 36 -1.61 -12.71 17.47
C ASN A 36 -2.68 -12.29 18.48
N ALA A 37 -2.97 -13.15 19.46
CA ALA A 37 -4.01 -12.93 20.46
C ALA A 37 -3.75 -11.69 21.34
N THR A 38 -2.50 -11.31 21.57
CA THR A 38 -2.11 -10.27 22.53
C THR A 38 -1.45 -9.06 21.87
N ASP A 39 -0.89 -9.22 20.67
CA ASP A 39 -0.08 -8.21 20.01
C ASP A 39 -0.49 -8.03 18.54
N ALA A 40 -0.51 -6.78 18.09
CA ALA A 40 -0.72 -6.40 16.70
C ALA A 40 0.59 -5.84 16.11
N PRO A 41 0.89 -6.09 14.82
CA PRO A 41 2.00 -5.43 14.15
C PRO A 41 1.85 -3.91 14.21
N THR A 42 2.93 -3.19 14.54
CA THR A 42 2.92 -1.73 14.46
C THR A 42 2.92 -1.30 13.01
N ILE A 43 1.88 -0.58 12.58
CA ILE A 43 1.83 0.01 11.25
C ILE A 43 2.74 1.23 11.23
N PRO A 44 3.70 1.34 10.30
CA PRO A 44 4.45 2.57 10.09
C PRO A 44 3.48 3.75 9.88
N PRO A 45 3.67 4.90 10.55
CA PRO A 45 2.67 5.98 10.51
C PRO A 45 2.61 6.72 9.17
N THR A 46 3.67 6.58 8.35
CA THR A 46 3.83 7.31 7.10
C THR A 46 4.28 6.40 5.96
N LEU A 47 3.59 6.50 4.82
CA LEU A 47 4.12 6.03 3.54
C LEU A 47 5.18 7.01 3.03
N GLY A 48 6.19 6.48 2.34
CA GLY A 48 7.32 7.26 1.85
C GLY A 48 8.49 7.37 2.81
N ALA A 49 8.33 6.93 4.06
CA ALA A 49 9.41 6.91 5.02
C ALA A 49 10.48 5.87 4.64
N LEU A 50 11.72 6.14 5.06
CA LEU A 50 12.80 5.17 5.03
C LEU A 50 12.69 4.25 6.24
N LEU A 51 12.42 2.97 5.99
CA LEU A 51 12.51 1.90 6.98
C LEU A 51 13.87 1.21 6.81
N GLY A 52 14.88 1.71 7.51
CA GLY A 52 16.27 1.38 7.21
C GLY A 52 16.69 1.99 5.88
N SER A 53 17.01 1.16 4.88
CA SER A 53 17.38 1.60 3.52
C SER A 53 16.27 1.44 2.47
N VAL A 54 15.08 1.01 2.89
CA VAL A 54 13.94 0.74 2.00
C VAL A 54 12.91 1.85 2.13
N VAL A 55 12.53 2.48 1.01
CA VAL A 55 11.40 3.41 0.96
C VAL A 55 10.11 2.62 0.96
N LEU A 56 9.27 2.86 1.96
CA LEU A 56 7.96 2.23 2.07
C LEU A 56 6.99 2.84 1.04
N THR A 57 6.52 2.03 0.09
CA THR A 57 5.62 2.48 -0.99
C THR A 57 4.23 1.89 -0.89
N GLY A 58 4.03 0.86 -0.07
CA GLY A 58 2.73 0.24 0.12
C GLY A 58 2.58 -0.47 1.44
N ILE A 59 1.36 -0.45 1.95
CA ILE A 59 0.91 -1.19 3.12
C ILE A 59 -0.38 -1.90 2.73
N ARG A 60 -0.40 -3.22 2.90
CA ARG A 60 -1.61 -4.04 2.72
C ARG A 60 -1.96 -4.71 4.03
N ILE A 61 -3.22 -4.65 4.42
CA ILE A 61 -3.76 -5.36 5.57
C ILE A 61 -4.85 -6.30 5.07
N SER A 62 -4.88 -7.51 5.60
CA SER A 62 -5.98 -8.46 5.38
C SER A 62 -6.48 -9.01 6.72
N THR A 63 -7.78 -9.20 6.80
CA THR A 63 -8.45 -9.83 7.94
C THR A 63 -9.43 -10.90 7.44
N SER A 64 -9.69 -11.91 8.26
CA SER A 64 -10.56 -13.04 7.93
C SER A 64 -11.28 -13.49 9.20
N ALA A 65 -12.54 -13.93 9.07
CA ALA A 65 -13.34 -14.45 10.17
C ALA A 65 -12.67 -15.67 10.86
N THR A 66 -11.69 -16.29 10.21
CA THR A 66 -11.04 -17.53 10.62
C THR A 66 -9.54 -17.41 10.88
N ASP A 67 -8.97 -16.20 10.88
CA ASP A 67 -7.52 -16.01 11.10
C ASP A 67 -7.22 -14.69 11.83
N TYR A 68 -5.97 -14.51 12.22
CA TYR A 68 -5.43 -13.24 12.69
C TYR A 68 -5.17 -12.28 11.52
N ALA A 69 -5.25 -10.98 11.81
CA ALA A 69 -4.94 -9.95 10.83
C ALA A 69 -3.48 -10.05 10.33
N LYS A 70 -3.27 -9.85 9.03
CA LYS A 70 -1.96 -9.86 8.39
C LYS A 70 -1.67 -8.51 7.78
N MET A 71 -0.43 -8.04 7.91
CA MET A 71 0.08 -6.82 7.30
C MET A 71 1.26 -7.16 6.40
N THR A 72 1.22 -6.70 5.16
CA THR A 72 2.34 -6.75 4.22
C THR A 72 2.84 -5.34 3.97
N LEU A 73 4.12 -5.10 4.23
CA LEU A 73 4.81 -3.88 3.85
C LEU A 73 5.56 -4.10 2.54
N THR A 74 5.41 -3.19 1.60
CA THR A 74 6.14 -3.20 0.33
C THR A 74 6.91 -1.90 0.15
N GLY A 75 8.10 -2.02 -0.42
CA GLY A 75 8.97 -0.89 -0.67
C GLY A 75 10.08 -1.25 -1.63
N HIS A 76 10.98 -0.30 -1.88
CA HIS A 76 12.17 -0.58 -2.66
C HIS A 76 13.38 0.17 -2.12
N GLN A 77 14.55 -0.31 -2.50
CA GLN A 77 15.81 0.41 -2.32
C GLN A 77 16.53 0.49 -3.66
N HIS A 78 17.40 1.47 -3.80
CA HIS A 78 18.36 1.54 -4.91
C HIS A 78 19.65 0.83 -4.52
N THR A 79 20.22 0.05 -5.45
CA THR A 79 21.43 -0.75 -5.20
C THR A 79 22.72 0.08 -5.22
N THR A 80 22.71 1.23 -5.91
CA THR A 80 23.92 2.03 -6.20
C THR A 80 23.88 3.47 -5.67
N ASN A 81 22.72 3.91 -5.16
CA ASN A 81 22.48 5.29 -4.69
C ASN A 81 21.48 5.28 -3.53
N ALA A 82 21.87 5.59 -2.30
CA ALA A 82 20.90 5.70 -1.21
C ALA A 82 19.88 6.82 -1.49
N HIS A 83 18.64 6.61 -1.01
CA HIS A 83 17.63 7.66 -0.98
C HIS A 83 18.08 8.82 -0.08
N ALA A 84 17.68 10.04 -0.42
CA ALA A 84 17.82 11.19 0.48
C ALA A 84 16.85 11.08 1.67
N ASP A 85 17.22 11.64 2.83
CA ASP A 85 16.38 11.65 4.04
C ASP A 85 15.15 12.59 3.93
N THR A 86 15.06 13.39 2.87
CA THR A 86 14.03 14.42 2.64
C THR A 86 12.94 13.93 1.68
N LEU A 87 12.38 12.75 1.92
CA LEU A 87 11.29 12.20 1.10
C LEU A 87 9.95 12.83 1.50
N ASN A 88 9.11 13.18 0.52
CA ASN A 88 7.72 13.55 0.80
C ASN A 88 7.02 12.36 1.48
N GLN A 89 6.31 12.57 2.58
CA GLN A 89 5.64 11.51 3.31
C GLN A 89 4.13 11.68 3.33
N VAL A 90 3.43 10.57 3.54
CA VAL A 90 1.97 10.55 3.60
C VAL A 90 1.55 9.90 4.91
N THR A 91 0.99 10.71 5.79
CA THR A 91 0.38 10.21 7.02
C THR A 91 -0.93 9.52 6.72
N HIS A 92 -1.18 8.38 7.36
CA HIS A 92 -2.47 7.71 7.32
C HIS A 92 -2.99 7.44 8.73
N GLY A 93 -4.31 7.34 8.87
CA GLY A 93 -4.97 7.02 10.14
C GLY A 93 -5.25 5.53 10.36
N ILE A 94 -4.67 4.63 9.55
CA ILE A 94 -4.94 3.19 9.67
C ILE A 94 -4.42 2.66 10.99
N THR A 95 -5.24 1.81 11.62
CA THR A 95 -4.86 0.99 12.76
C THR A 95 -5.14 -0.48 12.46
N ILE A 96 -4.37 -1.36 13.11
CA ILE A 96 -4.61 -2.81 13.14
C ILE A 96 -4.77 -3.18 14.61
N SER A 97 -5.87 -3.83 14.94
CA SER A 97 -6.10 -4.33 16.30
C SER A 97 -5.51 -5.73 16.46
N SER A 98 -5.10 -6.05 17.68
CA SER A 98 -4.83 -7.43 18.06
C SER A 98 -6.18 -8.15 18.11
N GLY A 99 -6.38 -9.16 17.28
CA GLY A 99 -7.67 -9.84 17.22
C GLY A 99 -7.73 -10.91 16.16
N PHE A 100 -8.42 -11.99 16.50
CA PHE A 100 -8.86 -13.00 15.55
C PHE A 100 -10.21 -12.57 14.98
N GLY A 101 -10.39 -12.73 13.67
CA GLY A 101 -11.65 -12.38 12.99
C GLY A 101 -11.50 -11.28 11.95
N ALA A 102 -12.60 -11.02 11.22
CA ALA A 102 -12.63 -10.02 10.17
C ALA A 102 -13.08 -8.65 10.69
N VAL A 103 -12.46 -7.60 10.16
CA VAL A 103 -12.80 -6.20 10.39
C VAL A 103 -13.25 -5.61 9.06
N ASP A 104 -14.28 -4.77 9.07
CA ASP A 104 -14.66 -4.03 7.87
C ASP A 104 -13.89 -2.71 7.78
N PHE A 105 -12.99 -2.60 6.78
CA PHE A 105 -12.26 -1.36 6.52
C PHE A 105 -13.08 -0.30 5.78
N LEU A 106 -14.20 -0.69 5.16
CA LEU A 106 -15.09 0.22 4.43
C LEU A 106 -16.09 0.94 5.35
N GLY A 107 -16.23 0.51 6.61
CA GLY A 107 -17.08 1.17 7.61
C GLY A 107 -18.59 0.99 7.36
N GLY A 108 -18.98 -0.09 6.69
CA GLY A 108 -20.34 -0.55 6.52
C GLY A 108 -21.01 -1.01 7.81
N THR A 109 -22.30 -1.31 7.71
CA THR A 109 -23.19 -1.70 8.80
C THR A 109 -23.88 -3.02 8.44
N ALA A 110 -23.65 -4.05 9.26
CA ALA A 110 -24.12 -5.41 9.01
C ALA A 110 -25.66 -5.57 9.02
N GLY A 111 -26.35 -4.92 9.95
CA GLY A 111 -27.75 -5.26 10.25
C GLY A 111 -27.88 -6.61 10.96
N ASP A 112 -29.07 -7.22 10.91
CA ASP A 112 -29.39 -8.40 11.74
C ASP A 112 -28.87 -9.74 11.20
N ASN A 113 -28.60 -9.83 9.89
CA ASN A 113 -28.30 -11.09 9.20
C ASN A 113 -27.08 -11.00 8.27
N ALA A 114 -26.12 -10.12 8.57
CA ALA A 114 -24.84 -10.09 7.87
C ALA A 114 -23.67 -10.13 8.84
N ALA A 115 -22.53 -10.65 8.36
CA ALA A 115 -21.28 -10.63 9.09
C ALA A 115 -20.13 -10.50 8.10
N VAL A 116 -19.03 -9.85 8.54
CA VAL A 116 -17.83 -9.74 7.71
C VAL A 116 -17.14 -11.09 7.64
N GLU A 117 -16.95 -11.62 6.43
CA GLU A 117 -16.19 -12.83 6.18
C GLU A 117 -14.70 -12.52 6.06
N SER A 118 -14.37 -11.48 5.31
CA SER A 118 -13.00 -11.01 5.13
C SER A 118 -12.96 -9.56 4.67
N SER A 119 -11.84 -8.89 4.90
CA SER A 119 -11.61 -7.57 4.33
C SER A 119 -10.14 -7.36 4.04
N THR A 120 -9.87 -6.54 3.04
CA THR A 120 -8.52 -6.10 2.69
C THR A 120 -8.49 -4.59 2.57
N LEU A 121 -7.38 -4.00 2.99
CA LEU A 121 -7.09 -2.58 2.87
C LEU A 121 -5.70 -2.44 2.30
N ASN A 122 -5.55 -1.64 1.26
CA ASN A 122 -4.28 -1.40 0.58
C ASN A 122 -4.09 0.10 0.46
N ILE A 123 -3.04 0.65 1.08
CA ILE A 123 -2.56 1.98 0.75
C ILE A 123 -1.31 1.85 -0.09
N GLN A 124 -1.27 2.61 -1.18
CA GLN A 124 -0.07 2.76 -1.99
C GLN A 124 0.22 4.23 -2.24
N THR A 125 1.50 4.56 -2.32
CA THR A 125 1.96 5.83 -2.84
C THR A 125 2.65 5.63 -4.19
N GLY A 126 2.35 6.53 -5.12
CA GLY A 126 3.15 6.72 -6.30
C GLY A 126 4.46 7.40 -5.92
N HIS A 127 5.58 6.82 -6.36
CA HIS A 127 6.92 7.26 -6.03
C HIS A 127 7.72 7.46 -7.31
N THR A 128 8.29 8.65 -7.47
CA THR A 128 9.21 8.97 -8.56
C THR A 128 10.55 9.36 -7.99
N ASP A 129 11.59 8.67 -8.41
CA ASP A 129 12.96 9.05 -8.11
C ASP A 129 13.42 10.16 -9.07
N VAL A 130 13.84 11.30 -8.51
CA VAL A 130 14.46 12.39 -9.26
C VAL A 130 15.90 12.62 -8.80
N GLN A 131 16.77 12.97 -9.73
CA GLN A 131 18.19 13.19 -9.45
C GLN A 131 18.40 14.47 -8.63
N ALA A 132 19.16 14.37 -7.54
CA ALA A 132 19.50 15.51 -6.68
C ALA A 132 20.59 16.36 -7.32
N GLY A 133 20.28 17.62 -7.63
CA GLY A 133 21.27 18.63 -8.05
C GLY A 133 21.97 18.33 -9.39
N ALA A 134 22.95 19.18 -9.73
CA ALA A 134 23.65 19.12 -11.03
C ALA A 134 24.68 17.98 -11.12
N THR A 135 25.16 17.44 -9.99
CA THR A 135 26.13 16.33 -9.94
C THR A 135 25.45 14.97 -9.86
N GLY A 136 24.23 14.93 -9.31
CA GLY A 136 23.37 13.77 -9.43
C GLY A 136 23.80 12.53 -8.65
N ASP A 137 24.45 12.76 -7.52
CA ASP A 137 25.05 11.74 -6.67
C ASP A 137 24.00 10.95 -5.85
N HIS A 138 22.79 11.50 -5.68
CA HIS A 138 21.70 10.88 -4.92
C HIS A 138 20.34 11.06 -5.61
N LEU A 139 19.38 10.18 -5.31
CA LEU A 139 17.99 10.30 -5.75
C LEU A 139 17.15 10.89 -4.61
N ILE A 140 16.40 11.95 -4.92
CA ILE A 140 15.32 12.48 -4.07
C ILE A 140 14.04 11.80 -4.54
N GLY A 141 13.45 10.99 -3.68
CA GLY A 141 12.17 10.37 -3.98
C GLY A 141 11.03 11.36 -3.73
N GLN A 142 10.21 11.59 -4.75
CA GLN A 142 9.00 12.41 -4.66
C GLN A 142 7.78 11.49 -4.68
N ASN A 143 7.09 11.43 -3.55
CA ASN A 143 5.75 10.86 -3.50
C ASN A 143 4.75 11.88 -4.06
N HIS A 144 3.90 11.42 -4.98
CA HIS A 144 3.04 12.30 -5.78
C HIS A 144 1.55 11.98 -5.68
N THR A 145 1.18 10.78 -5.25
CA THR A 145 -0.20 10.34 -5.06
C THR A 145 -0.23 9.31 -3.97
N ALA A 146 -1.20 9.36 -3.06
CA ALA A 146 -1.47 8.24 -2.16
C ALA A 146 -2.94 7.89 -2.22
N ASN A 147 -3.23 6.61 -2.40
CA ASN A 147 -4.59 6.11 -2.53
C ASN A 147 -4.75 4.93 -1.58
N ALA A 148 -5.90 4.88 -0.92
CA ALA A 148 -6.36 3.70 -0.21
C ALA A 148 -7.44 3.02 -1.03
N THR A 149 -7.36 1.70 -1.16
CA THR A 149 -8.43 0.85 -1.67
C THR A 149 -8.77 -0.19 -0.62
N ALA A 150 -10.04 -0.48 -0.43
CA ALA A 150 -10.49 -1.53 0.47
C ALA A 150 -11.56 -2.39 -0.19
N THR A 151 -11.57 -3.67 0.17
CA THR A 151 -12.57 -4.63 -0.28
C THR A 151 -13.05 -5.42 0.92
N THR A 152 -14.35 -5.47 1.13
CA THR A 152 -14.98 -6.25 2.20
C THR A 152 -15.95 -7.27 1.61
N VAL A 153 -15.82 -8.52 2.06
CA VAL A 153 -16.72 -9.61 1.73
C VAL A 153 -17.61 -9.89 2.93
N TRP A 154 -18.92 -9.87 2.72
CA TRP A 154 -19.95 -10.14 3.70
C TRP A 154 -20.58 -11.51 3.44
N ILE A 155 -20.81 -12.27 4.51
CA ILE A 155 -21.84 -13.31 4.53
C ILE A 155 -23.17 -12.60 4.81
N GLY A 156 -24.16 -12.79 3.94
CA GLY A 156 -25.42 -12.07 3.94
C GLY A 156 -25.38 -10.80 3.09
N VAL A 157 -26.40 -9.96 3.27
CA VAL A 157 -26.50 -8.63 2.66
C VAL A 157 -26.48 -7.60 3.79
N PRO A 158 -25.44 -6.77 3.90
CA PRO A 158 -25.38 -5.75 4.94
C PRO A 158 -26.45 -4.67 4.72
N THR A 159 -26.79 -3.95 5.79
CA THR A 159 -27.67 -2.76 5.68
C THR A 159 -26.99 -1.64 4.89
N ALA A 160 -25.68 -1.48 5.09
CA ALA A 160 -24.83 -0.62 4.28
C ALA A 160 -23.47 -1.31 4.08
N GLY A 161 -23.02 -1.49 2.84
CA GLY A 161 -21.75 -2.16 2.56
C GLY A 161 -20.51 -1.26 2.63
N ILE A 162 -20.71 0.05 2.49
CA ILE A 162 -19.68 1.08 2.45
C ILE A 162 -20.15 2.27 3.29
N GLY A 163 -19.24 2.83 4.10
CA GLY A 163 -19.47 4.07 4.85
C GLY A 163 -19.10 5.32 4.04
N ASP A 164 -19.61 6.47 4.48
CA ASP A 164 -19.61 7.75 3.74
C ASP A 164 -18.22 8.34 3.39
N THR A 165 -17.14 7.80 3.97
CA THR A 165 -15.76 8.28 3.73
C THR A 165 -15.06 7.62 2.54
N TRP A 166 -15.73 6.68 1.89
CA TRP A 166 -15.22 5.92 0.75
C TRP A 166 -16.04 6.19 -0.50
N GLU A 167 -15.37 6.28 -1.63
CA GLU A 167 -16.02 6.26 -2.94
C GLU A 167 -16.23 4.79 -3.33
N GLU A 168 -17.48 4.36 -3.49
CA GLU A 168 -17.80 3.02 -3.96
C GLU A 168 -17.37 2.87 -5.44
N THR A 169 -16.57 1.85 -5.71
CA THR A 169 -16.08 1.56 -7.06
C THR A 169 -16.65 0.29 -7.65
N GLU A 170 -17.10 -0.66 -6.81
CA GLU A 170 -17.69 -1.92 -7.26
C GLU A 170 -18.53 -2.58 -6.16
N THR A 171 -19.65 -3.18 -6.57
CA THR A 171 -20.47 -4.08 -5.74
C THR A 171 -20.82 -5.33 -6.53
N GLY A 172 -20.67 -6.50 -5.91
CA GLY A 172 -21.06 -7.78 -6.49
C GLY A 172 -21.75 -8.68 -5.47
N SER A 173 -22.71 -9.48 -5.90
CA SER A 173 -23.32 -10.52 -5.07
C SER A 173 -23.31 -11.87 -5.76
N THR A 174 -22.98 -12.90 -4.99
CA THR A 174 -23.08 -14.29 -5.42
C THR A 174 -24.06 -15.00 -4.51
N THR A 175 -25.15 -15.51 -5.08
CA THR A 175 -26.07 -16.39 -4.38
C THR A 175 -25.58 -17.82 -4.55
N GLU A 176 -25.09 -18.45 -3.48
CA GLU A 176 -24.83 -19.88 -3.52
C GLU A 176 -26.17 -20.65 -3.57
N SER A 177 -26.19 -21.81 -4.24
CA SER A 177 -27.42 -22.56 -4.59
C SER A 177 -28.29 -22.99 -3.40
N ASN A 178 -27.79 -22.80 -2.18
CA ASN A 178 -28.52 -23.01 -0.94
C ASN A 178 -28.98 -21.63 -0.46
N THR A 179 -30.27 -21.37 -0.53
CA THR A 179 -30.97 -20.08 -0.35
C THR A 179 -30.66 -19.26 0.92
N GLY A 180 -29.79 -19.75 1.81
CA GLY A 180 -29.38 -19.10 3.06
C GLY A 180 -27.99 -18.44 3.05
N HIS A 181 -27.20 -18.52 1.98
CA HIS A 181 -25.84 -17.94 1.96
C HIS A 181 -25.60 -17.08 0.71
N VAL A 182 -26.08 -15.84 0.76
CA VAL A 182 -25.64 -14.78 -0.17
C VAL A 182 -24.27 -14.31 0.31
N ARG A 183 -23.30 -14.19 -0.59
CA ARG A 183 -22.07 -13.42 -0.35
C ARG A 183 -22.15 -12.11 -1.10
N THR A 184 -21.83 -11.01 -0.43
CA THR A 184 -21.82 -9.68 -1.03
C THR A 184 -20.45 -9.06 -0.86
N THR A 185 -19.86 -8.57 -1.95
CA THR A 185 -18.56 -7.94 -1.97
C THR A 185 -18.72 -6.46 -2.31
N TYR A 186 -18.10 -5.61 -1.51
CA TYR A 186 -17.99 -4.18 -1.75
C TYR A 186 -16.52 -3.80 -1.91
N THR A 187 -16.23 -2.93 -2.87
CA THR A 187 -14.91 -2.30 -3.05
C THR A 187 -15.06 -0.79 -3.07
N GLY A 188 -14.23 -0.12 -2.28
CA GLY A 188 -14.16 1.34 -2.24
C GLY A 188 -12.74 1.86 -2.38
N ALA A 189 -12.62 3.10 -2.81
CA ALA A 189 -11.37 3.83 -2.91
C ALA A 189 -11.46 5.22 -2.26
N LYS A 190 -10.33 5.74 -1.80
CA LYS A 190 -10.21 7.16 -1.44
C LYS A 190 -8.79 7.65 -1.64
N SER A 191 -8.67 8.90 -2.08
CA SER A 191 -7.40 9.62 -2.12
C SER A 191 -6.97 10.02 -0.71
N LEU A 192 -5.68 9.92 -0.43
CA LEU A 192 -5.06 10.40 0.80
C LEU A 192 -4.30 11.69 0.52
N THR A 193 -4.37 12.63 1.46
CA THR A 193 -3.64 13.90 1.37
C THR A 193 -2.16 13.67 1.69
N LEU A 194 -1.27 14.09 0.78
CA LEU A 194 0.17 14.12 1.05
C LEU A 194 0.47 15.23 2.06
N ALA A 195 1.36 14.97 3.03
CA ALA A 195 1.93 16.06 3.80
C ALA A 195 2.89 16.85 2.89
N ALA A 196 2.93 18.18 3.04
CA ALA A 196 3.95 18.98 2.37
C ALA A 196 5.35 18.57 2.88
N PRO A 197 6.39 18.57 2.01
CA PRO A 197 7.77 18.32 2.44
C PRO A 197 8.24 19.26 3.55
#